data_AF-A0A1I2KI07-F1
#
_entry.id   AF-A0A1I2KI07-F1
#
_cell.length_a   1.000
_cell.length_b   1.000
_cell.length_c   1.000
_cell.angle_alpha   90.00
_cell.angle_beta   90.00
_cell.angle_gamma   90.00
#
_symmetry.space_group_name_H-M   'P 1'
#
loop_
_entity.id
_entity.type
_entity.pdbx_description
1 polymer ?
#
loop_
_entity_poly.entity_id
_entity_poly.type
_entity_poly.pdbx_seq_one_letter_code
_entity_poly.pdbx_strand_id
1 'polypeptide(L)'
;MFWLSGQTKVEGLSVNLVDGEFHWGWPHLSEGALELFRTEYRLPLIPPELAAHLAAFAEHLFPLLLLFGLATRFSALGLLAMTAVIQIFVYPDAYPTHGTWAAVLLYLIAKGPGVCSLDHLIARRCAQQAKAR
;
A
#
# COMPACT_ATOMS: atom_id res chain seq x y z
N MET A 1 2.94 -5.43 -6.80
CA MET A 1 3.57 -4.15 -7.21
C MET A 1 3.94 -3.32 -6.00
N PHE A 2 3.00 -2.66 -5.31
CA PHE A 2 3.30 -1.82 -4.12
C PHE A 2 4.16 -2.53 -3.07
N TRP A 3 3.81 -3.78 -2.71
CA TRP A 3 4.60 -4.58 -1.77
C TRP A 3 6.07 -4.72 -2.18
N LEU A 4 6.33 -5.15 -3.42
CA LEU A 4 7.68 -5.33 -3.93
C LEU A 4 8.44 -3.99 -4.01
N SER A 5 7.75 -2.88 -4.31
CA SER A 5 8.35 -1.55 -4.25
C SER A 5 8.67 -1.09 -2.82
N GLY A 6 7.84 -1.48 -1.84
CA GLY A 6 8.11 -1.25 -0.42
C GLY A 6 9.36 -1.99 0.05
N GLN A 7 9.53 -3.23 -0.40
CA GLN A 7 10.69 -4.06 -0.06
C GLN A 7 12.02 -3.45 -0.52
N THR A 8 12.05 -2.58 -1.53
CA THR A 8 13.29 -1.87 -1.92
C THR A 8 13.59 -0.66 -1.02
N LYS A 9 12.64 -0.24 -0.18
CA LYS A 9 12.77 0.91 0.72
C LYS A 9 13.07 0.53 2.17
N VAL A 10 13.01 -0.75 2.50
CA VAL A 10 13.23 -1.27 3.86
C VAL A 10 14.37 -2.28 3.83
N GLU A 11 15.32 -2.11 4.75
CA GLU A 11 16.40 -3.04 5.03
C GLU A 11 16.15 -3.76 6.35
N GLY A 12 16.84 -4.89 6.55
CA GLY A 12 16.72 -5.70 7.76
C GLY A 12 15.48 -6.59 7.82
N LEU A 13 14.47 -6.38 6.97
CA LEU A 13 13.32 -7.30 6.83
C LEU A 13 13.01 -7.48 5.35
N SER A 14 13.15 -8.71 4.84
CA SER A 14 12.68 -9.06 3.49
C SER A 14 11.64 -10.17 3.55
N VAL A 15 10.54 -9.97 2.81
CA VAL A 15 9.42 -10.90 2.71
C VAL A 15 8.99 -10.92 1.25
N ASN A 16 9.54 -11.86 0.49
CA ASN A 16 9.18 -12.08 -0.89
C ASN A 16 8.33 -13.34 -1.01
N LEU A 17 7.01 -13.14 -1.11
CA LEU A 17 6.03 -14.22 -1.25
C LEU A 17 6.12 -14.94 -2.61
N VAL A 18 6.72 -14.32 -3.63
CA VAL A 18 6.81 -14.87 -4.99
C VAL A 18 7.98 -15.85 -5.06
N ASP A 19 9.14 -15.42 -4.59
CA ASP A 19 10.37 -16.23 -4.64
C ASP A 19 10.56 -17.10 -3.39
N GLY A 20 9.76 -16.88 -2.34
CA GLY A 20 9.84 -17.62 -1.08
C GLY A 20 11.02 -17.21 -0.19
N GLU A 21 11.61 -16.04 -0.44
CA GLU A 21 12.72 -15.52 0.36
C GLU A 21 12.22 -14.73 1.56
N PHE A 22 12.72 -15.10 2.75
CA PHE A 22 12.41 -14.44 4.01
C PHE A 22 13.69 -14.15 4.79
N HIS A 23 13.99 -12.87 4.99
CA HIS A 23 15.04 -12.45 5.91
C HIS A 23 14.42 -11.71 7.09
N TRP A 24 14.74 -12.19 8.29
CA TRP A 24 14.22 -11.66 9.54
C TRP A 24 15.29 -10.84 10.27
N GLY A 25 14.98 -9.59 10.52
CA GLY A 25 15.79 -8.63 11.24
C GLY A 25 14.97 -7.37 11.55
N TRP A 26 15.62 -6.35 12.11
CA TRP A 26 14.90 -5.14 12.50
C TRP A 26 14.67 -4.23 11.27
N PRO A 27 13.41 -3.98 10.88
CA PRO A 27 13.12 -3.18 9.70
C PRO A 27 13.52 -1.72 9.94
N HIS A 28 14.30 -1.18 9.03
CA HIS A 28 14.65 0.24 8.98
C HIS A 28 14.64 0.73 7.54
N LEU A 29 14.49 2.05 7.36
CA LEU A 29 14.48 2.65 6.04
C LEU A 29 15.87 2.51 5.39
N SER A 30 15.93 2.13 4.11
CA SER A 30 17.19 2.08 3.37
C SER A 30 17.75 3.48 3.11
N GLU A 31 19.08 3.61 3.13
CA GLU A 31 19.73 4.89 2.79
C GLU A 31 19.41 5.31 1.35
N GLY A 32 19.34 4.35 0.43
CA GLY A 32 18.98 4.58 -0.96
C GLY A 32 17.56 5.14 -1.13
N ALA A 33 16.59 4.68 -0.34
CA ALA A 33 15.25 5.25 -0.37
C ALA A 33 15.25 6.71 0.06
N LEU A 34 15.94 7.04 1.17
CA LEU A 34 16.04 8.42 1.62
C LEU A 34 16.69 9.32 0.57
N GLU A 35 17.73 8.84 -0.09
CA GLU A 35 18.42 9.59 -1.14
C GLU A 35 17.52 9.85 -2.36
N LEU A 36 16.74 8.86 -2.80
CA LEU A 36 15.75 9.03 -3.87
C LEU A 36 14.73 10.13 -3.52
N PHE A 37 14.25 10.18 -2.28
CA PHE A 37 13.33 11.23 -1.85
C PHE A 37 13.98 12.62 -1.79
N ARG A 38 15.29 12.71 -1.54
CA ARG A 38 16.05 13.97 -1.49
C ARG A 38 16.42 14.52 -2.86
N THR A 39 16.78 13.65 -3.79
CA THR A 39 17.38 14.06 -5.07
C THR A 39 16.42 13.92 -6.24
N GLU A 40 15.70 12.81 -6.32
CA GLU A 40 14.91 12.48 -7.50
C GLU A 40 13.43 12.81 -7.33
N TYR A 41 12.79 12.35 -6.25
CA TYR A 41 11.34 12.50 -6.06
C TYR A 41 10.96 13.91 -5.58
N ARG A 42 11.77 14.51 -4.70
CA ARG A 42 11.68 15.91 -4.25
C ARG A 42 10.24 16.41 -4.08
N LEU A 43 9.45 15.71 -3.26
CA LEU A 43 8.05 16.07 -3.05
C LEU A 43 7.93 17.49 -2.46
N PRO A 44 7.06 18.35 -3.02
CA PRO A 44 7.04 19.78 -2.68
C PRO A 44 6.40 20.08 -1.31
N LEU A 45 5.60 19.16 -0.77
CA LEU A 45 4.74 19.43 0.39
C LEU A 45 5.32 18.96 1.73
N ILE A 46 6.22 17.97 1.72
CA ILE A 46 6.70 17.31 2.93
C ILE A 46 8.21 17.05 2.86
N PRO A 47 8.93 17.07 4.00
CA PRO A 47 10.35 16.77 4.04
C PRO A 47 10.66 15.36 3.52
N PRO A 48 11.80 15.15 2.82
CA PRO A 48 12.19 13.86 2.27
C PRO A 48 12.23 12.73 3.30
N GLU A 49 12.68 13.01 4.52
CA GLU A 49 12.77 12.04 5.61
C GLU A 49 11.38 11.52 5.97
N LEU A 50 10.41 12.42 6.14
CA LEU A 50 9.04 12.05 6.44
C LEU A 50 8.38 11.34 5.25
N ALA A 51 8.60 11.85 4.04
CA ALA A 51 8.05 11.29 2.82
C ALA A 51 8.49 9.84 2.59
N ALA A 52 9.77 9.54 2.77
CA ALA A 52 10.32 8.21 2.59
C ALA A 52 9.72 7.21 3.59
N HIS A 53 9.60 7.59 4.86
CA HIS A 53 8.98 6.75 5.89
C HIS A 53 7.48 6.52 5.61
N LEU A 54 6.74 7.57 5.24
CA LEU A 54 5.32 7.45 4.91
C LEU A 54 5.11 6.56 3.68
N ALA A 55 5.93 6.72 2.64
CA ALA A 55 5.86 5.90 1.44
C ALA A 55 6.18 4.43 1.75
N ALA A 56 7.28 4.16 2.45
CA ALA A 56 7.65 2.80 2.85
C ALA A 56 6.54 2.18 3.71
N PHE A 57 6.00 2.90 4.69
CA PHE A 57 4.91 2.40 5.52
C PHE A 57 3.63 2.10 4.71
N ALA A 58 3.21 3.03 3.86
CA ALA A 58 2.00 2.89 3.05
C ALA A 58 2.10 1.72 2.06
N GLU A 59 3.26 1.51 1.44
CA GLU A 59 3.54 0.43 0.48
C GLU A 59 3.54 -0.97 1.12
N HIS A 60 3.71 -1.07 2.44
CA HIS A 60 3.56 -2.33 3.16
C HIS A 60 2.17 -2.48 3.75
N LEU A 61 1.70 -1.48 4.49
CA LEU A 61 0.46 -1.57 5.25
C LEU A 61 -0.76 -1.75 4.33
N PHE A 62 -0.97 -0.85 3.36
CA PHE A 62 -2.20 -0.90 2.59
C PHE A 62 -2.31 -2.13 1.69
N PRO A 63 -1.24 -2.59 1.01
CA PRO A 63 -1.30 -3.85 0.27
C PRO A 63 -1.55 -5.06 1.16
N LEU A 64 -0.99 -5.11 2.38
CA LEU A 64 -1.29 -6.18 3.34
C LEU A 64 -2.75 -6.17 3.77
N LEU A 65 -3.27 -4.99 4.15
CA LEU A 65 -4.67 -4.84 4.51
C LEU A 65 -5.59 -5.27 3.35
N LEU A 66 -5.27 -4.84 2.13
CA LEU A 66 -6.02 -5.21 0.93
C LEU A 66 -5.95 -6.71 0.64
N LEU A 67 -4.78 -7.34 0.81
CA LEU A 67 -4.58 -8.78 0.63
C LEU A 67 -5.48 -9.61 1.56
N PHE A 68 -5.57 -9.21 2.83
CA PHE A 68 -6.47 -9.85 3.79
C PHE A 68 -7.94 -9.40 3.66
N GLY A 69 -8.22 -8.43 2.79
CA GLY A 69 -9.55 -7.83 2.65
C GLY A 69 -10.02 -7.17 3.94
N LEU A 70 -9.13 -6.47 4.64
CA LEU A 70 -9.43 -5.67 5.83
C LEU A 70 -9.46 -4.18 5.47
N ALA A 71 -10.51 -3.49 5.90
CA ALA A 71 -10.79 -2.09 5.59
C ALA A 71 -10.62 -1.81 4.08
N THR A 72 -11.13 -2.70 3.22
CA THR A 72 -10.80 -2.78 1.78
C THR A 72 -10.95 -1.44 1.04
N ARG A 73 -12.05 -0.71 1.30
CA ARG A 73 -12.30 0.61 0.68
C ARG A 73 -11.28 1.66 1.14
N PHE A 74 -10.92 1.65 2.42
CA PHE A 74 -9.94 2.56 2.99
C PHE A 74 -8.53 2.26 2.47
N SER A 75 -8.14 0.98 2.44
CA SER A 75 -6.86 0.53 1.90
C SER A 75 -6.72 0.88 0.42
N ALA A 76 -7.78 0.67 -0.37
CA ALA A 76 -7.80 1.04 -1.78
C ALA A 76 -7.73 2.57 -1.98
N LEU A 77 -8.39 3.36 -1.13
CA LEU A 77 -8.30 4.83 -1.16
C LEU A 77 -6.88 5.33 -0.83
N GLY A 78 -6.23 4.75 0.20
CA GLY A 78 -4.85 5.07 0.55
C GLY A 78 -3.88 4.81 -0.60
N LEU A 79 -4.00 3.65 -1.24
CA LEU A 79 -3.20 3.31 -2.42
C LEU A 79 -3.51 4.20 -3.63
N LEU A 80 -4.77 4.62 -3.81
CA LEU A 80 -5.14 5.53 -4.88
C LEU A 80 -4.53 6.92 -4.66
N ALA A 81 -4.57 7.44 -3.43
CA ALA A 81 -3.94 8.70 -3.06
C ALA A 81 -2.43 8.65 -3.29
N MET A 82 -1.77 7.56 -2.88
CA MET A 82 -0.36 7.34 -3.16
C MET A 82 -0.06 7.30 -4.66
N THR A 83 -0.88 6.56 -5.44
CA THR A 83 -0.77 6.50 -6.90
C THR A 83 -0.89 7.89 -7.52
N ALA A 84 -1.79 8.73 -7.04
CA ALA A 84 -1.95 10.11 -7.51
C ALA A 84 -0.71 10.96 -7.19
N VAL A 85 -0.12 10.83 -6.00
CA VAL A 85 1.14 11.52 -5.65
C VAL A 85 2.27 11.10 -6.59
N ILE A 86 2.43 9.80 -6.84
CA ILE A 86 3.48 9.29 -7.75
C ILE A 86 3.26 9.81 -9.16
N GLN A 87 2.02 9.74 -9.67
CA GLN A 87 1.68 10.21 -11.02
C GLN A 87 1.89 11.72 -11.21
N ILE A 88 1.59 12.54 -10.21
CA ILE A 88 1.66 13.99 -10.33
C ILE A 88 3.09 14.51 -10.10
N PHE A 89 3.80 13.95 -9.12
CA PHE A 89 5.05 14.54 -8.63
C PHE A 89 6.31 13.73 -8.92
N VAL A 90 6.19 12.43 -9.26
CA VAL A 90 7.35 11.54 -9.35
C VAL A 90 7.58 11.04 -10.78
N TYR A 91 6.62 10.31 -11.35
CA TYR A 91 6.74 9.70 -12.67
C TYR A 91 5.51 10.00 -13.54
N PRO A 92 5.39 11.23 -14.10
CA PRO A 92 4.23 11.63 -14.88
C PRO A 92 4.07 10.85 -16.20
N ASP A 93 5.18 10.43 -16.80
CA ASP A 93 5.15 9.70 -18.06
C ASP A 93 4.71 8.23 -17.92
N ALA A 94 4.66 7.71 -16.68
CA ALA A 94 4.21 6.35 -16.37
C ALA A 94 2.68 6.20 -16.26
N TYR A 95 1.93 7.12 -16.89
CA TYR A 95 0.46 7.15 -16.87
C TYR A 95 -0.26 5.85 -17.29
N PRO A 96 0.26 5.00 -18.21
CA PRO A 96 -0.43 3.75 -18.55
C PRO A 96 -0.43 2.77 -17.37
N THR A 97 0.67 2.75 -16.62
CA THR A 97 0.83 1.91 -15.43
C THR A 97 -0.01 2.42 -14.27
N HIS A 98 0.11 3.71 -13.94
CA HIS A 98 -0.65 4.32 -12.85
C HIS A 98 -2.16 4.33 -13.13
N GLY A 99 -2.56 4.54 -14.39
CA GLY A 99 -3.96 4.48 -14.81
C GLY A 99 -4.57 3.09 -14.59
N THR A 100 -3.81 2.03 -14.88
CA THR A 100 -4.24 0.64 -14.63
C THR A 100 -4.42 0.38 -13.13
N TRP A 101 -3.48 0.83 -12.29
CA TRP A 101 -3.61 0.70 -10.84
C TRP A 101 -4.81 1.48 -10.32
N ALA A 102 -4.96 2.74 -10.75
CA ALA A 102 -6.07 3.60 -10.37
C ALA A 102 -7.41 2.98 -10.75
N ALA A 103 -7.56 2.40 -11.94
CA ALA A 103 -8.78 1.74 -12.37
C ALA A 103 -9.18 0.57 -11.46
N VAL A 104 -8.22 -0.30 -11.11
CA VAL A 104 -8.47 -1.44 -10.20
C VAL A 104 -8.81 -0.95 -8.79
N LEU A 105 -8.09 0.07 -8.28
CA LEU A 105 -8.35 0.64 -6.96
C LEU A 105 -9.72 1.33 -6.89
N LEU A 106 -10.09 2.09 -7.91
CA LEU A 106 -11.42 2.71 -8.04
C LEU A 106 -12.52 1.65 -8.11
N TYR A 107 -12.30 0.54 -8.80
CA TYR A 107 -13.22 -0.58 -8.81
C TYR A 107 -13.44 -1.16 -7.41
N LEU A 108 -12.36 -1.38 -6.65
CA LEU A 108 -12.43 -1.86 -5.26
C LEU A 108 -13.12 -0.86 -4.33
N ILE A 109 -12.87 0.44 -4.52
CA ILE A 109 -13.58 1.50 -3.79
C ILE A 109 -15.07 1.45 -4.13
N ALA A 110 -15.45 1.32 -5.40
CA ALA A 110 -16.85 1.32 -5.81
C ALA A 110 -17.60 0.06 -5.31
N LYS A 111 -17.06 -1.13 -5.59
CA LYS A 111 -17.71 -2.42 -5.28
C LYS A 111 -17.55 -2.83 -3.81
N GLY A 112 -16.51 -2.38 -3.14
CA GLY A 112 -16.22 -2.77 -1.76
C GLY A 112 -15.58 -4.16 -1.63
N PRO A 113 -15.52 -4.69 -0.40
CA PRO A 113 -14.84 -5.94 -0.09
C PRO A 113 -15.53 -7.17 -0.71
N GLY A 114 -14.74 -8.14 -1.16
CA GLY A 114 -15.24 -9.41 -1.71
C GLY A 114 -15.81 -10.37 -0.66
N VAL A 115 -16.48 -11.44 -1.10
CA VAL A 115 -17.13 -12.43 -0.20
C VAL A 115 -16.17 -13.21 0.70
N CYS A 116 -14.91 -13.35 0.30
CA CYS A 116 -13.85 -14.01 1.08
C CYS A 116 -13.02 -13.03 1.94
N SER A 117 -13.40 -11.76 2.02
CA SER A 117 -12.67 -10.74 2.78
C SER A 117 -12.88 -10.88 4.29
N LEU A 118 -11.90 -10.45 5.09
CA LEU A 118 -12.08 -10.32 6.54
C LEU A 118 -13.21 -9.33 6.88
N ASP A 119 -13.35 -8.25 6.11
CA ASP A 119 -14.47 -7.31 6.24
C ASP A 119 -15.83 -8.02 6.17
N HIS A 120 -16.01 -8.93 5.21
CA HIS A 120 -17.25 -9.70 5.06
C HIS A 120 -17.46 -10.70 6.20
N LEU A 121 -16.39 -11.36 6.65
CA LEU A 121 -16.45 -12.30 7.78
C LEU A 121 -16.82 -11.58 9.09
N ILE A 122 -16.25 -10.40 9.35
CA ILE A 122 -16.56 -9.57 10.51
C ILE A 122 -18.02 -9.12 10.45
N ALA A 123 -18.48 -8.59 9.31
CA ALA A 123 -19.86 -8.15 9.12
C ALA A 123 -20.87 -9.28 9.37
N ARG A 124 -20.60 -10.49 8.85
CA ARG A 124 -21.45 -11.68 9.07
C ARG A 124 -21.53 -12.07 10.54
N ARG A 125 -20.39 -12.11 11.26
CA ARG A 125 -20.36 -12.45 12.69
C ARG A 125 -21.13 -11.44 13.52
N CYS A 126 -20.94 -10.14 13.28
CA CYS A 126 -21.67 -9.08 13.96
C CYS A 126 -23.19 -9.18 13.73
N ALA A 127 -23.61 -9.44 12.48
CA ALA A 127 -25.03 -9.62 12.15
C ALA A 127 -25.65 -10.86 12.82
N GLN A 128 -24.88 -11.96 12.97
CA GLN A 128 -25.32 -13.16 13.68
C GLN A 128 -25.48 -12.90 15.19
N GLN A 129 -24.54 -12.19 15.82
CA GLN A 129 -24.63 -11.83 17.23
C GLN A 129 -25.81 -10.90 17.53
N ALA A 130 -26.11 -9.96 16.63
CA ALA A 130 -27.27 -9.07 16.76
C ALA A 130 -28.61 -9.83 16.68
N LYS A 131 -28.69 -10.93 15.93
CA LYS A 131 -29.89 -11.78 15.85
C LYS A 131 -30.07 -12.71 17.05
N ALA A 132 -29.00 -12.97 17.80
CA ALA A 132 -29.00 -13.87 18.95
C ALA A 132 -29.25 -13.16 20.29
N ARG A 133 -29.38 -11.83 20.27
CA ARG A 133 -29.77 -10.98 21.41
C ARG A 133 -31.22 -10.56 21.26
#